data_AF-A0A660KMQ0-F1
#
_entry.id   AF-A0A660KMQ0-F1
#
_cell.length_a   1.000
_cell.length_b   1.000
_cell.length_c   1.000
_cell.angle_alpha   90.00
_cell.angle_beta   90.00
_cell.angle_gamma   90.00
#
_symmetry.space_group_name_H-M   'P 1'
#
loop_
_entity.id
_entity.type
_entity.pdbx_description
1 polymer ?
#
loop_
_entity_poly.entity_id
_entity_poly.type
_entity_poly.pdbx_seq_one_letter_code
_entity_poly.pdbx_strand_id
1 'polypeptide(L)'
;MALLFLHLCSSCGTEQSPSWKIGMGFENSRSVSEEEEGGCLEAWKIPESESLIVFKAGLQDPKAKLASWNEDDDSPYNWVRVKCDPRINWVSDLVLDGFSLSGHINRGILRLQFLQTLSLSKNNFT
;
A
#
# COMPACT_ATOMS: atom_id res chain seq x y z
N MET A 1 14.64 -23.64 2.04
CA MET A 1 13.63 -23.94 3.06
C MET A 1 13.12 -22.64 3.66
N ALA A 2 11.82 -22.54 3.93
CA ALA A 2 11.24 -21.51 4.81
C ALA A 2 11.58 -21.83 6.29
N LEU A 3 11.29 -21.04 7.33
CA LEU A 3 10.48 -19.82 7.52
C LEU A 3 11.42 -18.73 8.14
N LEU A 4 11.08 -17.74 8.99
CA LEU A 4 9.84 -17.29 9.64
C LEU A 4 10.00 -15.82 10.11
N PHE A 5 9.30 -14.85 9.51
CA PHE A 5 9.23 -13.48 10.04
C PHE A 5 7.99 -13.31 10.96
N LEU A 6 8.21 -13.49 12.26
CA LEU A 6 7.31 -13.01 13.31
C LEU A 6 8.06 -11.97 14.14
N HIS A 7 7.97 -10.70 13.75
CA HIS A 7 8.20 -9.61 14.69
C HIS A 7 6.99 -8.68 14.74
N LEU A 8 6.34 -8.79 15.90
CA LEU A 8 5.29 -7.95 16.44
C LEU A 8 5.53 -6.47 16.14
N CYS A 9 4.62 -5.84 15.40
CA CYS A 9 4.49 -4.38 15.43
C CYS A 9 3.83 -4.00 16.77
N SER A 10 4.64 -3.60 17.74
CA SER A 10 4.12 -3.03 19.00
C SER A 10 3.63 -1.61 18.76
N SER A 11 2.31 -1.45 18.76
CA SER A 11 1.55 -0.23 19.05
C SER A 11 2.17 1.12 18.68
N CYS A 12 1.74 1.70 17.55
CA CYS A 12 1.71 3.15 17.45
C CYS A 12 0.63 3.67 18.42
N GLY A 13 0.99 4.58 19.32
CA GLY A 13 0.15 4.94 20.47
C GLY A 13 -1.05 5.81 20.11
N THR A 14 -2.23 5.44 20.60
CA THR A 14 -3.37 6.36 20.71
C THR A 14 -3.24 7.20 21.97
N GLU A 15 -2.75 8.44 21.86
CA GLU A 15 -2.83 9.41 22.97
C GLU A 15 -4.27 9.93 23.12
N GLN A 16 -5.03 9.28 24.01
CA GLN A 16 -6.11 9.93 24.75
C GLN A 16 -5.89 9.67 26.24
N SER A 17 -5.77 10.77 27.00
CA SER A 17 -5.30 10.81 28.38
C SER A 17 -6.14 9.95 29.35
N PRO A 18 -5.53 9.44 30.43
CA PRO A 18 -5.84 10.08 31.71
C PRO A 18 -4.65 10.26 32.68
N SER A 19 -4.45 11.52 33.08
CA SER A 19 -3.89 12.02 34.36
C SER A 19 -3.45 11.00 35.43
N TRP A 20 -2.13 10.85 35.63
CA TRP A 20 -1.49 10.88 36.96
C TRP A 20 0.03 11.14 36.82
N LYS A 21 0.65 11.70 37.87
CA LYS A 21 2.08 12.09 37.89
C LYS A 21 2.96 10.96 38.42
N ILE A 22 4.23 10.90 37.97
CA ILE A 22 5.49 10.88 38.77
C ILE A 22 6.69 10.85 37.79
N GLY A 23 7.82 11.43 38.17
CA GLY A 23 8.97 11.69 37.27
C GLY A 23 10.17 10.76 37.42
N MET A 24 11.37 11.32 37.23
CA MET A 24 12.66 10.68 36.86
C MET A 24 12.69 10.33 35.36
N GLY A 25 13.68 10.72 34.56
CA GLY A 25 14.95 11.38 34.85
C GLY A 25 16.12 10.51 34.41
N PHE A 26 16.57 10.65 33.17
CA PHE A 26 17.78 10.03 32.63
C PHE A 26 18.36 10.87 31.48
N GLU A 27 19.30 11.77 31.79
CA GLU A 27 20.36 12.06 30.82
C GLU A 27 21.32 10.87 30.74
N ASN A 28 21.65 10.43 29.52
CA ASN A 28 23.06 10.45 29.11
C ASN A 28 23.20 10.46 27.58
N SER A 29 24.08 11.33 27.09
CA SER A 29 24.37 11.57 25.70
C SER A 29 25.23 10.47 25.06
N ARG A 30 24.88 10.10 23.82
CA ARG A 30 25.86 9.64 22.83
C ARG A 30 25.39 10.04 21.44
N SER A 31 26.22 10.80 20.74
CA SER A 31 26.01 11.23 19.37
C SER A 31 25.98 10.03 18.41
N VAL A 32 24.91 9.90 17.64
CA VAL A 32 24.87 9.14 16.39
C VAL A 32 24.56 10.14 15.27
N SER A 33 25.19 9.95 14.12
CA SER A 33 25.18 10.83 12.96
C SER A 33 23.79 11.02 12.35
N GLU A 34 23.59 12.19 11.76
CA GLU A 34 22.41 12.56 10.97
C GLU A 34 22.21 11.60 9.78
N GLU A 35 21.23 10.71 9.89
CA GLU A 35 20.59 10.03 8.76
C GLU A 35 19.19 9.51 9.19
N GLU A 36 18.36 10.41 9.73
CA GLU A 36 16.92 10.15 9.98
C GLU A 36 16.04 10.68 8.83
N GLU A 37 16.20 10.13 7.62
CA GLU A 37 15.05 10.03 6.69
C GLU A 37 14.23 8.77 7.06
N GLY A 38 13.56 8.85 8.21
CA GLY A 38 12.79 7.76 8.80
C GLY A 38 11.70 8.24 9.76
N GLY A 39 11.25 9.49 9.63
CA GLY A 39 10.11 10.02 10.38
C GLY A 39 8.80 9.36 9.97
N CYS A 40 7.73 9.62 10.73
CA CYS A 40 6.39 9.04 10.56
C CYS A 40 5.64 9.53 9.28
N LEU A 41 6.26 9.44 8.12
CA LEU A 41 5.75 9.95 6.83
C LEU A 41 4.70 9.04 6.18
N GLU A 42 4.67 7.75 6.52
CA GLU A 42 3.72 6.73 6.02
C GLU A 42 2.24 6.97 6.42
N ALA A 43 1.90 8.12 7.00
CA ALA A 43 0.54 8.47 7.41
C ALA A 43 -0.39 8.90 6.26
N TRP A 44 0.15 9.13 5.05
CA TRP A 44 -0.60 9.68 3.90
C TRP A 44 -0.84 8.69 2.76
N LYS A 45 -0.22 7.50 2.83
CA LYS A 45 -0.34 6.47 1.80
C LYS A 45 -1.71 5.81 1.84
N ILE A 46 -2.39 5.77 0.69
CA ILE A 46 -3.69 5.09 0.60
C ILE A 46 -3.44 3.56 0.66
N PRO A 47 -4.01 2.79 1.61
CA PRO A 47 -3.71 1.35 1.76
C PRO A 47 -4.08 0.48 0.53
N GLU A 48 -4.92 1.01 -0.35
CA GLU A 48 -5.27 0.39 -1.64
C GLU A 48 -4.12 0.45 -2.67
N SER A 49 -3.17 1.38 -2.54
CA SER A 49 -1.97 1.47 -3.39
C SER A 49 -1.11 0.22 -3.26
N GLU A 50 -0.68 -0.14 -2.04
CA GLU A 50 0.05 -1.38 -1.73
C GLU A 50 -0.66 -2.62 -2.28
N SER A 51 -1.98 -2.66 -2.10
CA SER A 51 -2.85 -3.74 -2.57
C SER A 51 -2.79 -3.92 -4.10
N LEU A 52 -2.79 -2.81 -4.84
CA LEU A 52 -2.66 -2.80 -6.28
C LEU A 52 -1.22 -3.10 -6.74
N ILE A 53 -0.18 -2.69 -6.01
CA ILE A 53 1.22 -3.09 -6.28
C ILE A 53 1.40 -4.60 -6.07
N VAL A 54 0.91 -5.14 -4.96
CA VAL A 54 0.90 -6.60 -4.71
C VAL A 54 0.15 -7.31 -5.83
N PHE A 55 -1.01 -6.80 -6.27
CA PHE A 55 -1.73 -7.36 -7.42
C PHE A 55 -0.86 -7.36 -8.69
N LYS A 56 -0.27 -6.21 -9.06
CA LYS A 56 0.66 -6.07 -10.21
C LYS A 56 1.82 -7.06 -10.15
N ALA A 57 2.41 -7.30 -8.97
CA ALA A 57 3.53 -8.22 -8.79
C ALA A 57 3.18 -9.71 -9.08
N GLY A 58 1.90 -10.08 -9.09
CA GLY A 58 1.45 -11.43 -9.50
C GLY A 58 1.29 -11.59 -11.02
N LEU A 59 1.43 -10.51 -11.79
CA LEU A 59 1.11 -10.46 -13.20
C LEU A 59 2.36 -10.33 -14.07
N GLN A 60 2.24 -10.82 -15.29
CA GLN A 60 3.15 -10.55 -16.40
C GLN A 60 2.50 -9.48 -17.28
N ASP A 61 3.18 -8.36 -17.47
CA ASP A 61 2.76 -7.25 -18.32
C ASP A 61 3.77 -7.02 -19.46
N PRO A 62 3.76 -7.87 -20.51
CA PRO A 62 4.73 -7.81 -21.60
C PRO A 62 4.60 -6.55 -22.47
N LYS A 63 3.58 -5.71 -22.24
CA LYS A 63 3.35 -4.46 -22.96
C LYS A 63 3.55 -3.21 -22.09
N ALA A 64 4.04 -3.40 -20.85
CA ALA A 64 4.24 -2.33 -19.86
C ALA A 64 3.02 -1.41 -19.69
N LYS A 65 1.81 -1.94 -19.86
CA LYS A 65 0.57 -1.17 -19.75
C LYS A 65 0.22 -0.75 -18.32
N LEU A 66 0.87 -1.33 -17.30
CA LEU A 66 0.79 -0.98 -15.89
C LEU A 66 2.05 -0.21 -15.41
N ALA A 67 2.84 0.36 -16.35
CA ALA A 67 4.07 1.08 -16.02
C ALA A 67 3.84 2.27 -15.06
N SER A 68 2.69 2.95 -15.15
CA SER A 68 2.37 4.10 -14.30
C SER A 68 1.97 3.74 -12.87
N TRP A 69 1.91 2.45 -12.51
CA TRP A 69 1.58 2.01 -11.15
C TRP A 69 2.90 1.94 -10.36
N ASN A 70 3.26 3.03 -9.68
CA ASN A 70 4.52 3.10 -8.94
C ASN A 70 4.30 2.79 -7.45
N GLU A 71 5.22 2.05 -6.83
CA GLU A 71 5.15 1.77 -5.39
C GLU A 71 5.51 3.00 -4.53
N ASP A 72 6.22 3.98 -5.08
CA ASP A 72 6.52 5.23 -4.39
C ASP A 72 5.34 6.21 -4.33
N ASP A 73 4.29 6.03 -5.14
CA ASP A 73 3.15 6.95 -5.18
C ASP A 73 2.27 6.83 -3.92
N ASP A 74 1.96 7.96 -3.27
CA ASP A 74 1.05 8.01 -2.11
C ASP A 74 -0.39 7.57 -2.45
N SER A 75 -0.81 7.75 -3.72
CA SER A 75 -2.17 7.46 -4.18
C SER A 75 -2.21 6.94 -5.61
N PRO A 76 -3.14 6.02 -5.94
CA PRO A 76 -3.27 5.47 -7.27
C PRO A 76 -4.07 6.36 -8.23
N TYR A 77 -4.27 7.65 -7.92
CA TYR A 77 -5.15 8.56 -8.68
C TYR A 77 -4.68 8.77 -10.12
N ASN A 78 -3.37 8.77 -10.34
CA ASN A 78 -2.76 8.94 -11.67
C ASN A 78 -2.50 7.60 -12.38
N TRP A 79 -2.90 6.47 -11.77
CA TRP A 79 -2.60 5.15 -12.32
C TRP A 79 -3.53 4.80 -13.47
N VAL A 80 -2.94 4.34 -14.57
CA VAL A 80 -3.66 3.93 -15.77
C VAL A 80 -4.71 2.87 -15.44
N ARG A 81 -5.96 3.15 -15.83
CA ARG A 81 -7.15 2.32 -15.60
C ARG A 81 -7.55 2.07 -14.14
N VAL A 82 -6.99 2.83 -13.20
CA VAL A 82 -7.57 3.01 -11.87
C VAL A 82 -8.46 4.24 -11.90
N LYS A 83 -9.61 4.18 -11.23
CA LYS A 83 -10.44 5.36 -10.93
C LYS A 83 -10.81 5.33 -9.46
N CYS A 84 -10.61 6.46 -8.80
CA CYS A 84 -11.01 6.67 -7.42
C CYS A 84 -12.33 7.44 -7.33
N ASP A 85 -13.13 7.17 -6.31
CA ASP A 85 -14.27 8.00 -5.95
C ASP A 85 -13.77 9.32 -5.32
N PRO A 86 -14.08 10.49 -5.90
CA PRO A 86 -13.56 11.79 -5.43
C PRO A 86 -14.16 12.26 -4.09
N ARG A 87 -15.11 11.51 -3.49
CA ARG A 87 -15.74 11.84 -2.21
C ARG A 87 -15.04 11.18 -1.02
N ILE A 88 -14.46 9.99 -1.26
CA ILE A 88 -13.87 9.12 -0.22
C ILE A 88 -12.42 8.73 -0.53
N ASN A 89 -11.90 9.08 -1.71
CA ASN A 89 -10.55 8.83 -2.20
C ASN A 89 -10.15 7.34 -2.31
N TRP A 90 -11.12 6.44 -2.37
CA TRP A 90 -10.90 5.00 -2.56
C TRP A 90 -11.14 4.55 -3.99
N VAL A 91 -10.51 3.44 -4.38
CA VAL A 91 -10.57 2.85 -5.72
C VAL A 91 -11.96 2.30 -6.00
N SER A 92 -12.70 2.97 -6.87
CA SER A 92 -14.06 2.59 -7.27
C SER A 92 -14.08 1.70 -8.51
N ASP A 93 -13.15 1.88 -9.45
CA ASP A 93 -13.12 1.12 -10.71
C ASP A 93 -11.70 0.69 -11.09
N LEU A 94 -11.56 -0.57 -11.49
CA LEU A 94 -10.34 -1.16 -12.06
C LEU A 94 -10.68 -1.88 -13.37
N VAL A 95 -10.22 -1.33 -14.51
CA VAL A 95 -10.67 -1.74 -15.86
C VAL A 95 -9.49 -2.05 -16.79
N LEU A 96 -8.95 -3.27 -16.68
CA LEU A 96 -7.72 -3.73 -17.37
C LEU A 96 -8.00 -4.48 -18.69
N ASP A 97 -9.06 -4.10 -19.40
CA ASP A 97 -9.55 -4.85 -20.56
C ASP A 97 -8.58 -4.84 -21.75
N GLY A 98 -8.22 -6.04 -22.25
CA GLY A 98 -7.35 -6.17 -23.42
C GLY A 98 -5.91 -5.74 -23.16
N PHE A 99 -5.44 -5.85 -21.92
CA PHE A 99 -4.07 -5.46 -21.58
C PHE A 99 -3.03 -6.48 -22.04
N SER A 100 -3.44 -7.71 -22.38
CA SER A 100 -2.56 -8.86 -22.65
C SER A 100 -1.75 -9.27 -21.42
N LEU A 101 -2.33 -9.07 -20.23
CA LEU A 101 -1.78 -9.53 -18.96
C LEU A 101 -1.89 -11.05 -18.87
N SER A 102 -0.92 -11.68 -18.23
CA SER A 102 -0.94 -13.12 -17.88
C SER A 102 -0.46 -13.34 -16.46
N GLY A 103 -0.55 -14.59 -15.97
CA GLY A 103 -0.21 -14.95 -14.59
C GLY A 103 -1.44 -15.02 -13.68
N HIS A 104 -1.18 -15.16 -12.39
CA HIS A 104 -2.19 -15.54 -11.40
C HIS A 104 -2.76 -14.32 -10.67
N ILE A 105 -4.10 -14.21 -10.63
CA ILE A 105 -4.81 -13.17 -9.88
C ILE A 105 -4.64 -13.43 -8.38
N ASN A 106 -3.69 -12.72 -7.76
CA ASN A 106 -3.43 -12.86 -6.33
C ASN A 106 -4.45 -12.09 -5.45
N ARG A 107 -4.28 -12.21 -4.13
CA ARG A 107 -5.21 -11.68 -3.14
C ARG A 107 -5.17 -10.14 -2.97
N GLY A 108 -4.34 -9.41 -3.71
CA GLY A 108 -4.26 -7.94 -3.66
C GLY A 108 -5.64 -7.30 -3.80
N ILE A 109 -6.38 -7.66 -4.86
CA ILE A 109 -7.75 -7.16 -5.14
C ILE A 109 -8.69 -7.23 -3.92
N LEU A 110 -8.54 -8.22 -3.03
CA LEU A 110 -9.42 -8.41 -1.87
C LEU A 110 -9.33 -7.28 -0.82
N ARG A 111 -8.32 -6.41 -0.89
CA ARG A 111 -8.20 -5.22 -0.04
C ARG A 111 -8.92 -3.98 -0.60
N LEU A 112 -9.40 -4.02 -1.85
CA LEU A 112 -10.12 -2.93 -2.50
C LEU A 112 -11.60 -2.91 -2.05
N GLN A 113 -11.84 -2.43 -0.83
CA GLN A 113 -13.14 -2.58 -0.15
C GLN A 113 -14.28 -1.82 -0.82
N PHE A 114 -13.97 -0.80 -1.63
CA PHE A 114 -14.95 0.10 -2.26
C PHE A 114 -15.02 -0.07 -3.79
N LEU A 115 -14.44 -1.16 -4.30
CA LEU A 115 -14.43 -1.49 -5.72
C LEU A 115 -15.85 -1.84 -6.20
N GLN A 116 -16.40 -0.99 -7.05
CA GLN A 116 -17.72 -1.14 -7.68
C GLN A 116 -17.60 -1.85 -9.04
N THR A 117 -16.55 -1.53 -9.81
CA THR A 117 -16.30 -2.09 -11.13
C THR A 117 -14.95 -2.82 -11.17
N LEU A 118 -14.97 -4.12 -11.43
CA LEU A 118 -13.77 -4.90 -11.78
C LEU A 118 -13.95 -5.48 -13.18
N SER A 119 -13.14 -5.04 -14.14
CA SER A 119 -13.11 -5.62 -15.49
C SER A 119 -11.70 -6.07 -15.83
N LEU A 120 -11.57 -7.38 -16.07
CA LEU A 120 -10.31 -8.08 -16.34
C LEU A 120 -10.35 -8.79 -17.70
N SER A 121 -11.30 -8.43 -18.58
CA SER A 121 -11.61 -9.20 -19.79
C SER A 121 -10.49 -9.13 -20.84
N LYS A 122 -10.48 -10.11 -21.76
CA LYS A 122 -9.55 -10.15 -22.90
C LYS A 122 -8.06 -10.16 -22.47
N ASN A 123 -7.77 -10.85 -21.36
CA ASN A 123 -6.45 -11.14 -20.83
C ASN A 123 -6.27 -12.66 -20.67
N ASN A 124 -5.05 -13.10 -20.37
CA ASN A 124 -4.61 -14.48 -20.33
C ASN A 124 -4.26 -14.93 -18.90
N PHE A 125 -5.16 -14.66 -17.95
CA PHE A 125 -4.99 -15.04 -16.54
C PHE A 125 -5.13 -16.56 -16.34
N THR A 126 -4.49 -17.07 -15.28
CA THR A 126 -4.43 -18.50 -14.90
C THR A 126 -4.83 -18.71 -13.45
#